data_AF-A0A916JG45-F1
#
_entry.id   AF-A0A916JG45-F1
#
_cell.length_a   1.000
_cell.length_b   1.000
_cell.length_c   1.000
_cell.angle_alpha   90.00
_cell.angle_beta   90.00
_cell.angle_gamma   90.00
#
_symmetry.space_group_name_H-M   'P 1'
#
loop_
_entity.id
_entity.type
_entity.pdbx_description
1 polymer ?
#
loop_
_entity_poly.entity_id
_entity_poly.type
_entity_poly.pdbx_seq_one_letter_code
_entity_poly.pdbx_strand_id
1 'polypeptide(L)'
;MMNAKELASVYDTIMSIPGMNDPIKIDLKISRRNVLLLSQAINKALSSEASADSVNLIDICSPESKEELTTFSTECLHKSGLNELNDRLSKL
;
A
#
# COMPACT_ATOMS: atom_id res chain seq x y z
N MET A 1 -9.15 3.56 -21.65
CA MET A 1 -9.26 3.36 -20.18
C MET A 1 -9.47 1.88 -19.96
N MET A 2 -8.63 1.22 -19.18
CA MET A 2 -8.84 -0.19 -18.84
C MET A 2 -10.04 -0.30 -17.90
N ASN A 3 -10.96 -1.21 -18.19
CA ASN A 3 -12.07 -1.50 -17.28
C ASN A 3 -11.61 -2.46 -16.16
N ALA A 4 -12.36 -2.55 -15.05
CA ALA A 4 -12.06 -3.39 -13.89
C ALA A 4 -11.66 -4.83 -14.26
N LYS A 5 -12.37 -5.38 -15.26
CA LYS A 5 -12.17 -6.75 -15.75
C LYS A 5 -10.84 -6.94 -16.46
N GLU A 6 -10.38 -5.94 -17.20
CA GLU A 6 -9.07 -5.96 -17.88
C GLU A 6 -7.92 -5.75 -16.89
N LEU A 7 -8.14 -4.97 -15.83
CA LEU A 7 -7.15 -4.79 -14.78
C LEU A 7 -7.01 -6.06 -13.91
N ALA A 8 -8.13 -6.71 -13.58
CA ALA A 8 -8.14 -7.98 -12.88
C ALA A 8 -7.40 -9.08 -13.66
N SER A 9 -7.64 -9.20 -14.98
CA SER A 9 -6.93 -10.20 -15.79
C SER A 9 -5.43 -9.93 -15.89
N VAL A 10 -5.02 -8.65 -15.99
CA VAL A 10 -3.61 -8.27 -15.95
C VAL A 10 -3.00 -8.60 -14.59
N TYR A 11 -3.70 -8.34 -13.50
CA TYR A 11 -3.23 -8.68 -12.16
C TYR A 11 -3.07 -10.18 -11.95
N ASP A 12 -4.07 -10.98 -12.34
CA ASP A 12 -3.96 -12.44 -12.29
C ASP A 12 -2.77 -12.96 -13.09
N THR A 13 -2.51 -12.35 -14.26
CA THR A 13 -1.36 -12.69 -15.10
C THR A 13 -0.04 -12.33 -14.41
N ILE A 14 0.05 -11.13 -13.82
CA ILE A 14 1.25 -10.67 -13.10
C ILE A 14 1.48 -11.53 -11.85
N MET A 15 0.44 -11.82 -11.07
CA MET A 15 0.53 -12.66 -9.87
C MET A 15 0.87 -14.12 -10.19
N SER A 16 0.58 -14.58 -11.41
CA SER A 16 0.97 -15.91 -11.91
C SER A 16 2.45 -16.00 -12.31
N ILE A 17 3.19 -14.88 -12.31
CA ILE A 17 4.63 -14.89 -12.61
C ILE A 17 5.36 -15.61 -11.45
N PRO A 18 6.18 -16.64 -11.73
CA PRO A 18 6.99 -17.28 -10.71
C PRO A 18 7.87 -16.27 -9.97
N GLY A 19 7.90 -16.35 -8.63
CA GLY A 19 8.69 -15.47 -7.77
C GLY A 19 7.99 -14.20 -7.29
N MET A 20 6.73 -13.96 -7.66
CA MET A 20 5.97 -12.79 -7.19
C MET A 20 5.65 -12.81 -5.69
N ASN A 21 5.64 -13.99 -5.08
CA ASN A 21 5.45 -14.17 -3.64
C ASN A 21 6.78 -14.40 -2.90
N ASP A 22 7.92 -14.27 -3.58
CA ASP A 22 9.21 -14.50 -2.94
C ASP A 22 9.54 -13.31 -2.01
N PRO A 23 9.93 -13.57 -0.75
CA PRO A 23 10.26 -12.50 0.18
C PRO A 23 11.55 -11.79 -0.26
N ILE A 24 11.47 -10.47 -0.43
CA ILE A 24 12.63 -9.63 -0.75
C ILE A 24 13.04 -8.76 0.43
N LYS A 25 14.33 -8.46 0.52
CA LYS A 25 14.86 -7.49 1.50
C LYS A 25 14.91 -6.10 0.88
N ILE A 26 14.21 -5.14 1.49
CA ILE A 26 14.22 -3.74 1.08
C ILE A 26 15.12 -2.93 2.04
N ASP A 27 16.19 -2.33 1.53
CA ASP A 27 17.00 -1.33 2.26
C ASP A 27 16.45 0.07 2.00
N LEU A 28 15.91 0.72 3.03
CA LEU A 28 15.19 1.99 2.91
C LEU A 28 15.94 3.12 3.64
N LYS A 29 16.39 4.13 2.89
CA LYS A 29 17.00 5.37 3.42
C LYS A 29 16.21 6.59 2.98
N ILE A 30 15.19 6.96 3.74
CA ILE A 30 14.33 8.11 3.46
C ILE A 30 14.20 9.03 4.68
N SER A 31 13.84 10.29 4.45
CA SER A 31 13.64 11.26 5.54
C SER A 31 12.38 10.95 6.35
N ARG A 32 12.33 11.39 7.61
CA ARG A 32 11.13 11.30 8.47
C ARG A 32 9.88 11.87 7.82
N ARG A 33 10.02 12.98 7.06
CA ARG A 33 8.92 13.56 6.28
C ARG A 33 8.36 12.57 5.26
N ASN A 34 9.24 11.92 4.51
CA ASN A 34 8.84 10.98 3.47
C ASN A 34 8.22 9.71 4.08
N VAL A 35 8.68 9.27 5.25
CA VAL A 35 8.04 8.15 5.98
C VAL A 35 6.59 8.49 6.34
N LEU A 36 6.32 9.69 6.86
CA LEU A 36 4.96 10.13 7.18
C LEU A 36 4.08 10.20 5.93
N LEU A 37 4.59 10.82 4.85
CA LEU A 37 3.85 10.92 3.59
C LEU A 37 3.56 9.54 2.99
N LEU A 38 4.53 8.62 3.05
CA LEU A 38 4.37 7.26 2.56
C LEU A 38 3.28 6.52 3.35
N SER A 39 3.32 6.59 4.68
CA SER A 39 2.31 5.97 5.53
C SER A 39 0.90 6.49 5.23
N GLN A 40 0.76 7.82 5.12
CA GLN A 40 -0.52 8.45 4.77
C GLN A 40 -1.00 8.04 3.37
N ALA A 41 -0.09 7.96 2.40
CA ALA A 41 -0.42 7.53 1.04
C ALA A 41 -0.91 6.09 1.01
N ILE A 42 -0.23 5.17 1.70
CA ILE A 42 -0.64 3.76 1.82
C ILE A 42 -2.02 3.67 2.46
N ASN A 43 -2.22 4.30 3.63
CA ASN A 43 -3.50 4.25 4.34
C ASN A 43 -4.63 4.84 3.49
N LYS A 44 -4.41 5.99 2.85
CA LYS A 44 -5.39 6.62 1.96
C LYS A 44 -5.75 5.73 0.78
N ALA A 45 -4.76 5.09 0.18
CA ALA A 45 -4.98 4.22 -0.96
C ALA A 45 -5.72 2.93 -0.57
N LEU A 46 -5.46 2.38 0.62
CA LEU A 46 -6.15 1.21 1.16
C LEU A 46 -7.58 1.53 1.65
N SER A 47 -7.83 2.77 2.10
CA SER A 47 -9.16 3.24 2.54
C SER A 47 -10.02 3.80 1.41
N SER A 48 -9.47 4.02 0.22
CA SER A 48 -10.25 4.52 -0.92
C SER A 48 -11.17 3.40 -1.40
N GLU A 49 -12.47 3.67 -1.44
CA GLU A 49 -13.41 2.80 -2.14
C GLU A 49 -13.16 2.89 -3.65
N ALA A 50 -13.27 1.75 -4.34
CA ALA A 50 -13.10 1.68 -5.78
C ALA A 50 -14.12 2.60 -6.45
N SER A 51 -13.63 3.69 -7.05
CA SER A 51 -14.47 4.61 -7.80
C SER A 51 -14.75 4.02 -9.17
N ALA A 52 -15.99 4.11 -9.65
CA ALA A 52 -16.42 3.54 -10.94
C ALA A 52 -15.57 4.03 -12.14
N ASP A 53 -14.93 5.19 -12.00
CA ASP A 53 -14.14 5.84 -13.05
C ASP A 53 -12.63 5.55 -13.00
N SER A 54 -12.12 4.88 -11.94
CA SER A 54 -10.69 4.59 -11.82
C SER A 54 -10.43 3.33 -10.99
N VAL A 55 -10.27 2.20 -11.68
CA VAL A 55 -9.82 0.95 -11.06
C VAL A 55 -8.29 0.97 -10.98
N ASN A 56 -7.76 0.76 -9.78
CA ASN A 56 -6.34 0.72 -9.47
C ASN A 56 -5.92 -0.68 -8.99
N LEU A 57 -4.61 -0.95 -9.01
CA LEU A 57 -4.07 -2.23 -8.53
C LEU A 57 -4.46 -2.54 -7.07
N ILE A 58 -4.67 -1.51 -6.26
CA ILE A 58 -5.04 -1.66 -4.84
C ILE A 58 -6.48 -2.17 -4.69
N ASP A 59 -7.35 -1.92 -5.66
CA ASP A 59 -8.76 -2.34 -5.63
C ASP A 59 -8.92 -3.85 -5.81
N ILE A 60 -8.00 -4.46 -6.58
CA ILE A 60 -7.97 -5.90 -6.89
C ILE A 60 -6.98 -6.68 -6.01
N CYS A 61 -6.28 -5.99 -5.10
CA CYS A 61 -5.31 -6.57 -4.19
C CYS A 61 -5.99 -7.48 -3.15
N SER A 62 -5.37 -8.61 -2.80
CA SER A 62 -5.88 -9.54 -1.80
C SER A 62 -5.95 -8.88 -0.41
N PRO A 63 -6.87 -9.29 0.49
CA PRO A 63 -6.94 -8.75 1.85
C PRO A 63 -5.63 -8.97 2.63
N GLU A 64 -4.95 -10.10 2.40
CA GLU A 64 -3.64 -10.41 2.99
C GLU A 64 -2.57 -9.38 2.56
N SER A 65 -2.48 -9.08 1.27
CA SER A 65 -1.55 -8.07 0.77
C SER A 65 -1.84 -6.67 1.32
N LYS A 66 -3.12 -6.33 1.54
CA LYS A 66 -3.52 -5.06 2.18
C LYS A 66 -3.07 -5.01 3.65
N GLU A 67 -3.16 -6.13 4.37
CA GLU A 67 -2.69 -6.25 5.75
C GLU A 67 -1.16 -6.15 5.84
N GLU A 68 -0.43 -6.81 4.94
CA GLU A 68 1.04 -6.73 4.86
C GLU A 68 1.51 -5.28 4.60
N LEU A 69 0.88 -4.58 3.65
CA LEU A 69 1.19 -3.17 3.35
C LEU A 69 0.88 -2.25 4.55
N THR A 70 -0.20 -2.52 5.28
CA THR A 70 -0.56 -1.78 6.50
C THR A 70 0.45 -2.01 7.60
N THR A 71 0.90 -3.26 7.76
CA THR A 71 1.94 -3.64 8.72
C THR A 71 3.26 -2.97 8.38
N PHE A 72 3.68 -2.99 7.11
CA PHE A 72 4.88 -2.30 6.62
C PHE A 72 4.84 -0.79 6.87
N SER A 73 3.70 -0.15 6.61
CA SER A 73 3.48 1.28 6.90
C SER A 73 3.68 1.58 8.39
N THR A 74 3.09 0.75 9.26
CA THR A 74 3.20 0.88 10.72
C THR A 74 4.63 0.66 11.20
N GLU A 75 5.35 -0.31 10.65
CA GLU A 75 6.77 -0.53 10.95
C GLU A 75 7.64 0.67 10.55
N CYS A 76 7.37 1.30 9.39
CA CYS A 76 8.11 2.47 8.94
C CYS A 76 7.93 3.65 9.91
N LEU A 77 6.70 3.89 10.36
CA LEU A 77 6.42 4.90 11.38
C LEU A 77 7.12 4.57 12.71
N HIS A 78 7.13 3.30 13.12
CA HIS A 78 7.77 2.88 14.36
C HIS A 78 9.29 3.08 14.29
N LYS A 79 9.94 2.62 13.22
CA LYS A 79 11.38 2.77 12.98
C LYS A 79 11.81 4.24 12.88
N SER A 80 10.93 5.13 12.43
CA SER A 80 11.21 6.56 12.32
C SER A 80 10.88 7.36 13.58
N GLY A 81 10.21 6.75 14.57
CA GLY A 81 9.76 7.41 15.80
C GLY A 81 8.61 8.39 15.59
N LEU A 82 7.77 8.15 14.58
CA LEU A 82 6.72 9.09 14.15
C LEU A 82 5.30 8.59 14.45
N ASN A 83 5.14 7.44 15.12
CA ASN A 83 3.82 6.88 15.49
C ASN A 83 2.93 7.91 16.18
N GLU A 84 3.42 8.54 17.26
CA GLU A 84 2.63 9.51 18.02
C GLU A 84 2.24 10.74 17.18
N LEU A 85 3.13 11.20 16.30
CA LEU A 85 2.83 12.34 15.43
C LEU A 85 1.78 11.97 14.38
N ASN A 86 1.89 10.78 13.80
CA ASN A 86 0.90 10.26 12.85
C ASN A 86 -0.48 10.11 13.52
N ASP A 87 -0.54 9.60 14.74
CA ASP A 87 -1.78 9.44 15.51
C ASP A 87 -2.44 10.77 15.88
N ARG A 88 -1.64 11.82 16.10
CA ARG A 88 -2.18 13.17 16.30
C ARG A 88 -2.75 13.73 15.01
N LEU A 89 -2.07 13.50 13.89
CA LEU A 89 -2.51 13.97 12.57
C LEU A 89 -3.74 13.23 12.05
N SER A 90 -3.91 11.95 12.36
CA SER A 90 -5.10 11.17 11.96
C SER A 90 -6.37 11.54 12.75
N LYS A 91 -6.21 12.23 13.89
CA LYS A 91 -7.29 12.74 14.73
C LYS A 91 -7.65 14.20 14.45
N LEU A 92 -6.91 14.87 13.56
CA LEU A 92 -7.25 16.20 13.04
C LEU A 92 -8.31 16.07 11.94
#